data_AF-A0A935ZVZ7-F1
#
_entry.id   AF-A0A935ZVZ7-F1
#
_cell.length_a   1.000
_cell.length_b   1.000
_cell.length_c   1.000
_cell.angle_alpha   90.00
_cell.angle_beta   90.00
_cell.angle_gamma   90.00
#
_symmetry.space_group_name_H-M   'P 1'
#
loop_
_entity.id
_entity.type
_entity.pdbx_description
1 polymer ?
#
loop_
_entity_poly.entity_id
_entity_poly.type
_entity_poly.pdbx_seq_one_letter_code
_entity_poly.pdbx_strand_id
1 'polypeptide(L)'
;MIKIILFLFSAPILGQGWVPDQLPGVTNEVYKANIGLLKRIKSYNDVRDQFDAWNINSCYKNLNAPPDTVLKFMKLALFHYGYSICWNSLENDTSRRLGFYKKYYGAKYIDTYNYFCFTCDSLKSTYNVSVRNLLQKLYFEDQKDRNEDFNLEGKISSQQIQERRREIYLHDSLHMVIVDSIIKIYNYPGNSIVGQQMSYYAFFIIQHAPKETMEKYYFYIKDAVDKGELDKYFLPFIEDRIAWLNGKKQKFGTQYKIIGKKVYLFPIENGRKVDELRKSYGLHPLKKEIRNIERELNAREAANH
;
A
#
# COMPACT_ATOMS: atom_id res chain seq x y z
N MET A 1 31.13 19.14 3.40
CA MET A 1 31.61 19.34 4.78
C MET A 1 31.12 20.72 5.24
N ILE A 2 29.97 20.78 5.93
CA ILE A 2 29.59 21.75 6.96
C ILE A 2 28.33 21.16 7.60
N LYS A 3 28.47 20.90 8.89
CA LYS A 3 27.54 20.26 9.80
C LYS A 3 26.21 21.03 9.81
N ILE A 4 25.12 20.37 9.40
CA ILE A 4 23.78 20.86 9.75
C ILE A 4 23.60 20.61 11.24
N ILE A 5 23.27 21.70 11.92
CA ILE A 5 23.15 21.88 13.36
C ILE A 5 22.20 20.83 13.95
N LEU A 6 22.78 19.80 14.58
CA LEU A 6 22.21 19.26 15.80
C LEU A 6 22.30 20.38 16.83
N PHE A 7 21.17 20.94 17.28
CA PHE A 7 20.87 21.18 18.69
C PHE A 7 19.48 21.82 18.84
N LEU A 8 18.78 21.40 19.92
CA LEU A 8 17.48 21.86 20.43
C LEU A 8 16.22 21.05 20.02
N PHE A 9 16.16 19.81 20.54
CA PHE A 9 15.04 19.37 21.38
C PHE A 9 15.57 18.39 22.43
N SER A 10 16.25 18.92 23.44
CA SER A 10 16.51 18.20 24.69
C SER A 10 15.23 18.14 25.52
N ALA A 11 14.34 17.22 25.16
CA ALA A 11 13.51 16.49 26.11
C ALA A 11 13.86 15.02 25.90
N PRO A 12 13.96 14.19 26.95
CA PRO A 12 14.48 12.84 26.83
C PRO A 12 13.57 12.01 25.91
N ILE A 13 13.92 11.97 24.63
CA ILE A 13 13.62 10.85 23.76
C ILE A 13 14.66 9.82 24.21
N LEU A 14 14.25 8.86 25.04
CA LEU A 14 14.81 7.52 25.19
C LEU A 14 14.36 6.97 26.55
N GLY A 15 13.49 5.96 26.51
CA GLY A 15 13.36 5.02 27.63
C GLY A 15 12.12 5.16 28.52
N GLN A 16 10.93 5.16 27.94
CA GLN A 16 9.68 4.56 28.49
C GLN A 16 8.60 4.82 27.44
N GLY A 17 7.76 3.83 27.12
CA GLY A 17 6.70 4.02 26.12
C GLY A 17 5.82 5.21 26.51
N TRP A 18 5.67 6.17 25.59
CA TRP A 18 4.95 7.41 25.90
C TRP A 18 3.44 7.14 25.86
N VAL A 19 2.88 6.81 27.03
CA VAL A 19 1.45 6.61 27.24
C VAL A 19 0.98 7.72 28.18
N PRO A 20 0.16 8.67 27.72
CA PRO A 20 -0.34 9.71 28.61
C PRO A 20 -1.34 9.13 29.61
N ASP A 21 -1.45 9.76 30.77
CA ASP A 21 -2.57 9.54 31.68
C ASP A 21 -3.90 9.91 31.00
N GLN A 22 -5.01 9.39 31.54
CA GLN A 22 -6.33 9.73 31.03
C GLN A 22 -6.61 11.22 31.25
N LEU A 23 -6.63 11.99 30.16
CA LEU A 23 -6.87 13.42 30.20
C LEU A 23 -8.36 13.74 30.46
N PRO A 24 -8.66 14.90 31.06
CA PRO A 24 -10.03 15.39 31.20
C PRO A 24 -10.78 15.42 29.86
N GLY A 25 -12.05 14.98 29.89
CA GLY A 25 -12.90 14.90 28.69
C GLY A 25 -12.69 13.64 27.84
N VAL A 26 -11.74 12.77 28.19
CA VAL A 26 -11.57 11.45 27.55
C VAL A 26 -12.30 10.41 28.40
N THR A 27 -13.22 9.64 27.81
CA THR A 27 -13.92 8.55 28.53
C THR A 27 -12.98 7.37 28.78
N ASN A 28 -13.27 6.54 29.78
CA ASN A 28 -12.46 5.35 30.08
C ASN A 28 -12.42 4.37 28.88
N GLU A 29 -13.53 4.25 28.16
CA GLU A 29 -13.61 3.45 26.94
C GLU A 29 -12.66 3.96 25.84
N VAL A 30 -12.72 5.26 25.52
CA VAL A 30 -11.83 5.89 24.54
C VAL A 30 -10.37 5.77 24.98
N TYR A 31 -10.10 5.96 26.27
CA TYR A 31 -8.76 5.80 26.83
C TYR A 31 -8.22 4.38 26.59
N LYS A 32 -8.96 3.36 27.03
CA LYS A 32 -8.58 1.94 26.87
C LYS A 32 -8.41 1.54 25.41
N ALA A 33 -9.26 2.03 24.51
CA ALA A 33 -9.18 1.74 23.08
C ALA A 33 -7.90 2.26 22.42
N ASN A 34 -7.34 3.38 22.89
CA ASN A 34 -6.20 4.04 22.24
C ASN A 34 -4.84 3.72 22.89
N ILE A 35 -4.79 3.42 24.19
CA ILE A 35 -3.51 3.13 24.87
C ILE A 35 -2.87 1.80 24.44
N GLY A 36 -3.64 0.85 23.90
CA GLY A 36 -3.13 -0.48 23.53
C GLY A 36 -2.02 -0.43 22.47
N LEU A 37 -2.15 0.45 21.47
CA LEU A 37 -1.10 0.68 20.47
C LEU A 37 0.08 1.42 21.09
N LEU A 38 -0.17 2.51 21.81
CA LEU A 38 0.88 3.35 22.41
C LEU A 38 1.76 2.59 23.40
N LYS A 39 1.20 1.65 24.17
CA LYS A 39 1.95 0.78 25.10
C LYS A 39 3.00 -0.09 24.41
N ARG A 40 2.86 -0.37 23.11
CA ARG A 40 3.85 -1.15 22.35
C ARG A 40 4.98 -0.29 21.80
N ILE A 41 4.81 1.04 21.77
CA ILE A 41 5.77 1.97 21.18
C ILE A 41 6.67 2.53 22.29
N LYS A 42 7.88 1.97 22.41
CA LYS A 42 8.92 2.45 23.35
C LYS A 42 9.81 3.51 22.70
N SER A 43 9.88 3.51 21.38
CA SER A 43 10.59 4.46 20.54
C SER A 43 9.92 4.55 19.17
N TYR A 44 10.28 5.55 18.36
CA TYR A 44 9.76 5.63 17.00
C TYR A 44 10.18 4.42 16.13
N ASN A 45 11.28 3.74 16.47
CA ASN A 45 11.71 2.53 15.77
C ASN A 45 10.76 1.34 15.96
N ASP A 46 9.82 1.42 16.92
CA ASP A 46 8.78 0.39 17.11
C ASP A 46 7.57 0.60 16.19
N VAL A 47 7.54 1.71 15.43
CA VAL A 47 6.51 1.97 14.41
C VAL A 47 6.83 1.11 13.19
N ARG A 48 5.91 0.20 12.83
CA ARG A 48 6.19 -0.84 11.83
C ARG A 48 6.04 -0.33 10.41
N ASP A 49 5.06 0.52 10.18
CA ASP A 49 4.64 0.96 8.86
C ASP A 49 3.87 2.29 8.93
N GLN A 50 3.49 2.80 7.78
CA GLN A 50 2.73 4.04 7.63
C GLN A 50 1.36 4.01 8.31
N PHE A 51 0.73 2.83 8.41
CA PHE A 51 -0.57 2.68 9.04
C PHE A 51 -0.44 2.78 10.55
N ASP A 52 0.58 2.14 11.13
CA ASP A 52 0.93 2.32 12.53
C ASP A 52 1.22 3.80 12.85
N ALA A 53 1.98 4.50 12.00
CA ALA A 53 2.27 5.92 12.20
C ALA A 53 1.00 6.79 12.20
N TRP A 54 0.10 6.54 11.24
CA TRP A 54 -1.21 7.20 11.17
C TRP A 54 -2.08 6.89 12.41
N ASN A 55 -2.11 5.62 12.82
CA ASN A 55 -2.88 5.16 13.99
C ASN A 55 -2.34 5.76 15.29
N ILE A 56 -1.02 5.89 15.44
CA ILE A 56 -0.40 6.54 16.60
C ILE A 56 -0.82 8.00 16.69
N ASN A 57 -0.78 8.74 15.57
CA ASN A 57 -1.26 10.12 15.55
C ASN A 57 -2.75 10.21 15.91
N SER A 58 -3.56 9.29 15.37
CA SER A 58 -4.98 9.15 15.69
C SER A 58 -5.20 8.92 17.18
N CYS A 59 -4.39 8.06 17.81
CA CYS A 59 -4.46 7.80 19.25
C CYS A 59 -4.23 9.07 20.06
N TYR A 60 -3.19 9.86 19.78
CA TYR A 60 -2.95 11.11 20.53
C TYR A 60 -4.07 12.13 20.35
N LYS A 61 -4.60 12.25 19.14
CA LYS A 61 -5.76 13.10 18.88
C LYS A 61 -6.97 12.66 19.72
N ASN A 62 -7.29 11.36 19.68
CA ASN A 62 -8.43 10.78 20.40
C ASN A 62 -8.28 10.86 21.93
N LEU A 63 -7.04 10.82 22.42
CA LEU A 63 -6.70 11.03 23.83
C LEU A 63 -6.65 12.51 24.22
N ASN A 64 -7.11 13.41 23.34
CA ASN A 64 -7.17 14.85 23.58
C ASN A 64 -5.80 15.48 23.90
N ALA A 65 -4.70 14.90 23.40
CA ALA A 65 -3.35 15.38 23.66
C ALA A 65 -3.15 16.87 23.26
N PRO A 66 -2.13 17.55 23.81
CA PRO A 66 -1.81 18.92 23.40
C PRO A 66 -1.53 19.02 21.89
N PRO A 67 -1.94 20.11 21.21
CA PRO A 67 -1.73 20.25 19.76
C PRO A 67 -0.29 20.03 19.30
N ASP A 68 0.71 20.52 20.05
CA ASP A 68 2.13 20.32 19.74
C ASP A 68 2.54 18.86 19.73
N THR A 69 1.91 18.05 20.59
CA THR A 69 2.16 16.61 20.62
C THR A 69 1.62 15.93 19.38
N VAL A 70 0.37 16.24 19.01
CA VAL A 70 -0.24 15.69 17.79
C VAL A 70 0.55 16.12 16.55
N LEU A 71 0.99 17.39 16.50
CA LEU A 71 1.86 17.90 15.43
C LEU A 71 3.21 17.17 15.40
N LYS A 72 3.85 16.93 16.55
CA LYS A 72 5.14 16.22 16.65
C LYS A 72 5.06 14.82 16.04
N PHE A 73 4.05 14.03 16.42
CA PHE A 73 3.92 12.67 15.88
C PHE A 73 3.52 12.67 14.40
N MET A 74 2.77 13.68 13.95
CA MET A 74 2.50 13.85 12.52
C MET A 74 3.78 14.18 11.74
N LYS A 75 4.62 15.09 12.25
CA LYS A 75 5.94 15.42 11.68
C LYS A 75 6.82 14.19 11.57
N LEU A 76 6.86 13.37 12.62
CA LEU A 76 7.61 12.10 12.61
C LEU A 76 7.05 11.12 11.57
N ALA A 77 5.72 10.96 11.50
CA ALA A 77 5.06 10.15 10.48
C ALA A 77 5.46 10.59 9.07
N LEU A 78 5.32 11.87 8.76
CA LEU A 78 5.72 12.43 7.46
C LEU A 78 7.22 12.28 7.20
N PHE A 79 8.08 12.44 8.21
CA PHE A 79 9.52 12.29 8.05
C PHE A 79 9.93 10.86 7.68
N HIS A 80 9.36 9.85 8.34
CA HIS A 80 9.75 8.46 8.13
C HIS A 80 9.03 7.76 6.97
N TYR A 81 7.79 8.16 6.69
CA TYR A 81 6.92 7.46 5.76
C TYR A 81 6.51 8.33 4.55
N GLY A 82 6.86 9.62 4.57
CA GLY A 82 6.68 10.56 3.47
C GLY A 82 5.26 10.54 2.91
N TYR A 83 5.19 10.29 1.60
CA TYR A 83 3.94 10.25 0.82
C TYR A 83 2.91 9.25 1.33
N SER A 84 3.34 8.14 1.93
CA SER A 84 2.40 7.09 2.35
C SER A 84 1.48 7.55 3.48
N ILE A 85 1.87 8.55 4.27
CA ILE A 85 0.99 9.25 5.22
C ILE A 85 0.08 10.25 4.49
N CYS A 86 0.51 10.77 3.35
CA CYS A 86 -0.25 11.68 2.49
C CYS A 86 -1.35 11.00 1.66
N TRP A 87 -1.73 9.74 1.90
CA TRP A 87 -2.63 8.94 1.05
C TRP A 87 -3.94 9.65 0.67
N ASN A 88 -4.62 10.31 1.63
CA ASN A 88 -5.85 11.09 1.36
C ASN A 88 -5.57 12.46 0.74
N SER A 89 -4.30 12.89 0.67
CA SER A 89 -3.91 14.20 0.13
C SER A 89 -3.76 14.25 -1.38
N LEU A 90 -3.97 13.12 -2.04
CA LEU A 90 -3.60 12.88 -3.43
C LEU A 90 -4.80 12.62 -4.32
N GLU A 91 -6.01 12.62 -3.73
CA GLU A 91 -7.21 12.90 -4.49
C GLU A 91 -7.01 14.19 -5.29
N ASN A 92 -7.39 14.17 -6.57
CA ASN A 92 -7.28 15.34 -7.45
C ASN A 92 -8.18 16.49 -7.01
N ASP A 93 -9.12 16.23 -6.09
CA ASP A 93 -9.98 17.23 -5.48
C ASP A 93 -9.38 17.74 -4.16
N THR A 94 -8.61 18.81 -4.27
CA THR A 94 -8.07 19.57 -3.14
C THR A 94 -9.18 19.97 -2.16
N SER A 95 -10.40 20.29 -2.62
CA SER A 95 -11.50 20.73 -1.76
C SER A 95 -12.07 19.59 -0.91
N ARG A 96 -12.24 18.40 -1.50
CA ARG A 96 -12.68 17.19 -0.77
C ARG A 96 -11.68 16.80 0.31
N ARG A 97 -10.39 16.89 -0.01
CA ARG A 97 -9.29 16.70 0.94
C ARG A 97 -9.33 17.70 2.09
N LEU A 98 -9.43 18.99 1.79
CA LEU A 98 -9.53 20.06 2.81
C LEU A 98 -10.74 19.81 3.73
N GLY A 99 -11.87 19.38 3.16
CA GLY A 99 -13.07 18.99 3.91
C GLY A 99 -12.85 17.81 4.85
N PHE A 100 -12.20 16.74 4.39
CA PHE A 100 -11.93 15.55 5.22
C PHE A 100 -11.07 15.89 6.43
N TYR A 101 -9.93 16.55 6.23
CA TYR A 101 -9.00 16.81 7.34
C TYR A 101 -9.51 17.90 8.28
N LYS A 102 -10.19 18.93 7.77
CA LYS A 102 -10.89 19.91 8.62
C LYS A 102 -11.91 19.23 9.53
N LYS A 103 -12.65 18.24 9.01
CA LYS A 103 -13.56 17.40 9.80
C LYS A 103 -12.82 16.50 10.79
N TYR A 104 -11.68 15.92 10.38
CA TYR A 104 -10.95 14.94 11.18
C TYR A 104 -10.17 15.56 12.36
N TYR A 105 -9.48 16.68 12.13
CA TYR A 105 -8.66 17.39 13.12
C TYR A 105 -9.43 18.48 13.85
N GLY A 106 -10.49 19.05 13.26
CA GLY A 106 -11.24 20.14 13.87
C GLY A 106 -10.39 21.40 14.11
N ALA A 107 -10.98 22.40 14.76
CA ALA A 107 -10.31 23.68 15.02
C ALA A 107 -9.11 23.54 15.98
N LYS A 108 -9.18 22.61 16.95
CA LYS A 108 -8.13 22.41 17.97
C LYS A 108 -6.77 22.06 17.36
N TYR A 109 -6.75 21.30 16.27
CA TYR A 109 -5.52 20.80 15.65
C TYR A 109 -5.27 21.44 14.27
N ILE A 110 -5.73 22.67 14.05
CA ILE A 110 -5.66 23.35 12.75
C ILE A 110 -4.23 23.47 12.22
N ASP A 111 -3.24 23.72 13.08
CA ASP A 111 -1.83 23.83 12.65
C ASP A 111 -1.22 22.48 12.25
N THR A 112 -1.64 21.39 12.90
CA THR A 112 -1.28 20.02 12.50
C THR A 112 -1.74 19.75 11.08
N TYR A 113 -2.98 20.14 10.80
CA TYR A 113 -3.59 20.03 9.48
C TYR A 113 -2.87 20.91 8.44
N ASN A 114 -2.64 22.20 8.73
CA ASN A 114 -2.01 23.11 7.79
C ASN A 114 -0.59 22.64 7.41
N TYR A 115 0.19 22.24 8.41
CA TYR A 115 1.52 21.68 8.21
C TYR A 115 1.48 20.43 7.31
N PHE A 116 0.53 19.53 7.60
CA PHE A 116 0.36 18.30 6.85
C PHE A 116 -0.02 18.55 5.39
N CYS A 117 -1.00 19.42 5.12
CA CYS A 117 -1.39 19.80 3.76
C CYS A 117 -0.23 20.43 2.99
N PHE A 118 0.46 21.41 3.59
CA PHE A 118 1.62 22.05 2.96
C PHE A 118 2.71 21.04 2.59
N THR A 119 3.03 20.11 3.50
CA THR A 119 4.05 19.09 3.28
C THR A 119 3.65 18.13 2.15
N CYS A 120 2.40 17.64 2.17
CA CYS A 120 1.91 16.74 1.14
C CYS A 120 1.80 17.40 -0.24
N ASP A 121 1.40 18.68 -0.30
CA ASP A 121 1.37 19.45 -1.56
C ASP A 121 2.77 19.67 -2.11
N SER A 122 3.71 20.04 -1.24
CA SER A 122 5.12 20.19 -1.60
C SER A 122 5.69 18.89 -2.16
N LEU A 123 5.41 17.76 -1.52
CA LEU A 123 5.84 16.45 -2.00
C LEU A 123 5.15 16.04 -3.31
N LYS A 124 3.85 16.30 -3.46
CA LYS A 124 3.13 16.05 -4.71
C LYS A 124 3.76 16.82 -5.88
N SER A 125 4.22 18.05 -5.61
CA SER A 125 4.83 18.92 -6.61
C SER A 125 6.18 18.42 -7.13
N THR A 126 6.87 17.55 -6.38
CA THR A 126 8.17 17.00 -6.81
C THR A 126 8.03 15.84 -7.79
N TYR A 127 6.82 15.29 -7.97
CA TYR A 127 6.62 14.13 -8.82
C TYR A 127 6.40 14.46 -10.30
N ASN A 128 6.70 13.47 -11.14
CA ASN A 128 6.38 13.56 -12.56
C ASN A 128 4.87 13.37 -12.79
N VAL A 129 4.14 14.48 -12.87
CA VAL A 129 2.68 14.51 -13.04
C VAL A 129 2.23 13.76 -14.30
N SER A 130 2.98 13.89 -15.41
CA SER A 130 2.65 13.23 -16.67
C SER A 130 2.71 11.71 -16.55
N VAL A 131 3.79 11.18 -15.95
CA VAL A 131 3.94 9.73 -15.72
C VAL A 131 2.88 9.23 -14.74
N ARG A 132 2.59 10.00 -13.67
CA ARG A 132 1.53 9.64 -12.69
C ARG A 132 0.16 9.51 -13.35
N ASN A 133 -0.24 10.49 -14.15
CA ASN A 133 -1.53 10.47 -14.84
C ASN A 133 -1.63 9.29 -15.80
N LEU A 134 -0.52 8.96 -16.48
CA LEU A 134 -0.45 7.82 -17.38
C LEU A 134 -0.60 6.49 -16.64
N LEU A 135 0.18 6.26 -15.58
CA LEU A 135 0.08 5.04 -14.75
C LEU A 135 -1.31 4.90 -14.12
N GLN A 136 -1.91 5.99 -13.66
CA GLN A 136 -3.27 5.99 -13.13
C GLN A 136 -4.29 5.55 -14.19
N LYS A 137 -4.22 6.09 -15.40
CA LYS A 137 -5.09 5.70 -16.51
C LYS A 137 -4.95 4.21 -16.83
N LEU A 138 -3.73 3.73 -17.03
CA LEU A 138 -3.45 2.33 -17.38
C LEU A 138 -3.97 1.38 -16.32
N TYR A 139 -3.72 1.68 -15.04
CA TYR A 139 -4.23 0.87 -13.93
C TYR A 139 -5.76 0.80 -13.91
N PHE A 140 -6.46 1.92 -14.12
CA PHE A 140 -7.92 1.90 -14.12
C PHE A 140 -8.51 1.11 -15.29
N GLU A 141 -7.89 1.20 -16.47
CA GLU A 141 -8.26 0.37 -17.62
C GLU A 141 -8.02 -1.12 -17.32
N ASP A 142 -6.83 -1.48 -16.82
CA ASP A 142 -6.48 -2.85 -16.43
C ASP A 142 -7.46 -3.44 -15.39
N GLN A 143 -7.73 -2.70 -14.32
CA GLN A 143 -8.63 -3.16 -13.25
C GLN A 143 -10.08 -3.22 -13.69
N LYS A 144 -10.52 -2.33 -14.60
CA LYS A 144 -11.86 -2.39 -15.18
C LYS A 144 -12.06 -3.74 -15.87
N ASP A 145 -11.11 -4.13 -16.72
CA ASP A 145 -11.17 -5.39 -17.44
C ASP A 145 -11.26 -6.60 -16.50
N ARG A 146 -10.45 -6.62 -15.42
CA ARG A 146 -10.47 -7.70 -14.41
C ARG A 146 -11.79 -7.77 -13.64
N ASN A 147 -12.33 -6.62 -13.27
CA ASN A 147 -13.59 -6.54 -12.55
C ASN A 147 -14.75 -7.03 -13.44
N GLU A 148 -14.77 -6.66 -14.71
CA GLU A 148 -15.77 -7.14 -15.65
C GLU A 148 -15.64 -8.64 -15.93
N ASP A 149 -14.43 -9.17 -16.14
CA ASP A 149 -14.20 -10.61 -16.35
C ASP A 149 -14.71 -11.43 -15.16
N PHE A 150 -14.38 -11.00 -13.94
CA PHE A 150 -14.87 -11.61 -12.71
C PHE A 150 -16.41 -11.56 -12.61
N ASN A 151 -17.03 -10.43 -12.93
CA ASN A 151 -18.49 -10.27 -12.83
C ASN A 151 -19.27 -11.12 -13.85
N LEU A 152 -18.63 -11.53 -14.94
CA LEU A 152 -19.20 -12.37 -15.98
C LEU A 152 -18.89 -13.86 -15.77
N GLU A 153 -18.03 -14.22 -14.82
CA GLU A 153 -17.69 -15.62 -14.53
C GLU A 153 -18.94 -16.45 -14.25
N GLY A 154 -19.09 -17.57 -14.95
CA GLY A 154 -20.27 -18.46 -14.86
C GLY A 154 -21.55 -17.93 -15.51
N LYS A 155 -21.55 -16.70 -16.06
CA LYS A 155 -22.72 -16.09 -16.75
C LYS A 155 -22.62 -16.11 -18.27
N ILE A 156 -21.43 -16.31 -18.81
CA ILE A 156 -21.15 -16.31 -20.25
C ILE A 156 -20.57 -17.66 -20.71
N SER A 157 -20.70 -17.94 -22.01
CA SER A 157 -20.18 -19.17 -22.60
C SER A 157 -18.65 -19.24 -22.54
N SER A 158 -18.10 -20.45 -22.64
CA SER A 158 -16.65 -20.66 -22.70
C SER A 158 -15.98 -19.94 -23.88
N GLN A 159 -16.69 -19.79 -25.01
CA GLN A 159 -16.19 -19.03 -26.16
C GLN A 159 -16.08 -17.54 -25.84
N GLN A 160 -17.11 -16.95 -25.24
CA GLN A 160 -17.09 -15.54 -24.82
C GLN A 160 -15.99 -15.26 -23.79
N ILE A 161 -15.75 -16.19 -22.85
CA ILE A 161 -14.63 -16.08 -21.90
C ILE A 161 -13.28 -16.05 -22.64
N GLN A 162 -13.11 -16.91 -23.66
CA GLN A 162 -11.87 -16.94 -24.44
C GLN A 162 -11.67 -15.64 -25.24
N GLU A 163 -12.73 -15.12 -25.85
CA GLU A 163 -12.69 -13.85 -26.60
C GLU A 163 -12.30 -12.69 -25.67
N ARG A 164 -12.97 -12.55 -24.53
CA ARG A 164 -12.62 -11.53 -23.51
C ARG A 164 -11.17 -11.66 -23.04
N ARG A 165 -10.71 -12.87 -22.75
CA ARG A 165 -9.31 -13.08 -22.32
C ARG A 165 -8.29 -12.67 -23.39
N ARG A 166 -8.63 -12.79 -24.68
CA ARG A 166 -7.77 -12.28 -25.77
C ARG A 166 -7.74 -10.76 -25.78
N GLU A 167 -8.88 -10.10 -25.56
CA GLU A 167 -8.95 -8.64 -25.45
C GLU A 167 -8.11 -8.13 -24.27
N ILE A 168 -8.26 -8.76 -23.09
CA ILE A 168 -7.47 -8.46 -21.90
C ILE A 168 -5.97 -8.60 -22.19
N TYR A 169 -5.57 -9.72 -22.79
CA TYR A 169 -4.17 -9.95 -23.14
C TYR A 169 -3.62 -8.91 -24.14
N LEU A 170 -4.45 -8.44 -25.07
CA LEU A 170 -4.10 -7.36 -25.98
C LEU A 170 -3.91 -6.04 -25.22
N HIS A 171 -4.82 -5.69 -24.31
CA HIS A 171 -4.69 -4.51 -23.47
C HIS A 171 -3.43 -4.55 -22.59
N ASP A 172 -3.16 -5.68 -21.93
CA ASP A 172 -1.95 -5.89 -21.12
C ASP A 172 -0.67 -5.64 -21.94
N SER A 173 -0.65 -6.14 -23.18
CA SER A 173 0.46 -5.95 -24.10
C SER A 173 0.63 -4.49 -24.52
N LEU A 174 -0.47 -3.77 -24.80
CA LEU A 174 -0.46 -2.36 -25.16
C LEU A 174 -0.04 -1.46 -23.98
N HIS A 175 -0.54 -1.73 -22.77
CA HIS A 175 -0.13 -1.04 -21.56
C HIS A 175 1.37 -1.19 -21.31
N MET A 176 1.93 -2.38 -21.59
CA MET A 176 3.36 -2.63 -21.45
C MET A 176 4.22 -1.84 -22.44
N VAL A 177 3.73 -1.45 -23.62
CA VAL A 177 4.48 -0.54 -24.53
C VAL A 177 4.74 0.80 -23.85
N ILE A 178 3.76 1.30 -23.11
CA ILE A 178 3.84 2.57 -22.40
C ILE A 178 4.74 2.42 -21.16
N VAL A 179 4.55 1.36 -20.37
CA VAL A 179 5.38 1.09 -19.18
C VAL A 179 6.84 0.84 -19.57
N ASP A 180 7.12 0.14 -20.68
CA ASP A 180 8.48 -0.05 -21.22
C ASP A 180 9.15 1.30 -21.53
N SER A 181 8.40 2.24 -22.11
CA SER A 181 8.90 3.60 -22.41
C SER A 181 9.21 4.38 -21.13
N ILE A 182 8.38 4.27 -20.09
CA ILE A 182 8.65 4.87 -18.78
C ILE A 182 9.91 4.24 -18.18
N ILE A 183 10.03 2.90 -18.22
CA ILE A 183 11.15 2.20 -17.60
C ILE A 183 12.50 2.51 -18.26
N LYS A 184 12.51 2.69 -19.59
CA LYS A 184 13.71 3.10 -20.33
C LYS A 184 14.25 4.46 -19.90
N ILE A 185 13.39 5.37 -19.46
CA ILE A 185 13.78 6.73 -19.07
C ILE A 185 14.12 6.79 -17.58
N TYR A 186 13.34 6.11 -16.74
CA TYR A 186 13.35 6.32 -15.30
C TYR A 186 13.78 5.10 -14.48
N ASN A 187 14.20 3.99 -15.12
CA ASN A 187 14.20 2.66 -14.48
C ASN A 187 12.77 2.34 -13.98
N TYR A 188 12.59 1.52 -12.95
CA TYR A 188 11.26 1.36 -12.37
C TYR A 188 10.69 2.72 -11.90
N PRO A 189 9.46 3.12 -12.29
CA PRO A 189 8.83 4.36 -11.84
C PRO A 189 8.45 4.24 -10.36
N GLY A 190 9.45 4.45 -9.51
CA GLY A 190 9.38 4.23 -8.08
C GLY A 190 8.76 5.37 -7.28
N ASN A 191 8.72 5.17 -5.97
CA ASN A 191 8.32 6.13 -4.95
C ASN A 191 8.87 7.54 -5.17
N SER A 192 10.14 7.69 -5.54
CA SER A 192 10.78 9.00 -5.71
C SER A 192 10.28 9.76 -6.95
N ILE A 193 9.85 9.06 -8.00
CA ILE A 193 9.45 9.66 -9.28
C ILE A 193 7.95 9.92 -9.33
N VAL A 194 7.16 8.92 -8.91
CA VAL A 194 5.70 8.92 -9.09
C VAL A 194 4.94 8.79 -7.77
N GLY A 195 5.63 8.60 -6.65
CA GLY A 195 4.99 8.32 -5.36
C GLY A 195 4.46 6.89 -5.24
N GLN A 196 4.18 6.49 -4.00
CA GLN A 196 3.89 5.10 -3.64
C GLN A 196 2.75 4.46 -4.42
N GLN A 197 1.59 5.11 -4.45
CA GLN A 197 0.42 4.58 -5.12
C GLN A 197 0.66 4.31 -6.62
N MET A 198 1.32 5.24 -7.31
CA MET A 198 1.58 5.10 -8.75
C MET A 198 2.68 4.10 -9.03
N SER A 199 3.66 3.95 -8.13
CA SER A 199 4.62 2.84 -8.21
C SER A 199 3.88 1.50 -8.17
N TYR A 200 2.91 1.34 -7.26
CA TYR A 200 2.13 0.10 -7.17
C TYR A 200 1.33 -0.16 -8.44
N TYR A 201 0.78 0.88 -9.06
CA TYR A 201 0.07 0.77 -10.34
C TYR A 201 0.99 0.26 -11.45
N ALA A 202 2.23 0.76 -11.53
CA ALA A 202 3.21 0.21 -12.46
C ALA A 202 3.48 -1.28 -12.18
N PHE A 203 3.58 -1.69 -10.91
CA PHE A 203 3.71 -3.11 -10.58
C PHE A 203 2.52 -3.95 -11.07
N PHE A 204 1.26 -3.52 -10.83
CA PHE A 204 0.08 -4.28 -11.25
C PHE A 204 0.05 -4.51 -12.77
N ILE A 205 0.36 -3.47 -13.55
CA ILE A 205 0.44 -3.58 -15.01
C ILE A 205 1.53 -4.60 -15.42
N ILE A 206 2.72 -4.52 -14.82
CA ILE A 206 3.82 -5.46 -15.12
C ILE A 206 3.44 -6.89 -14.73
N GLN A 207 2.81 -7.09 -13.57
CA GLN A 207 2.41 -8.39 -13.03
C GLN A 207 1.34 -9.09 -13.90
N HIS A 208 0.58 -8.33 -14.70
CA HIS A 208 -0.42 -8.86 -15.62
C HIS A 208 0.12 -9.09 -17.03
N ALA A 209 1.32 -8.59 -17.34
CA ALA A 209 1.94 -8.76 -18.64
C ALA A 209 2.13 -10.25 -19.01
N PRO A 210 2.34 -10.53 -20.32
CA PRO A 210 2.77 -11.86 -20.76
C PRO A 210 4.01 -12.36 -20.01
N LYS A 211 4.15 -13.68 -19.91
CA LYS A 211 5.21 -14.34 -19.14
C LYS A 211 6.60 -13.79 -19.47
N GLU A 212 6.93 -13.72 -20.75
CA GLU A 212 8.24 -13.29 -21.25
C GLU A 212 8.51 -11.83 -20.86
N THR A 213 7.46 -11.01 -20.86
CA THR A 213 7.53 -9.61 -20.42
C THR A 213 7.76 -9.52 -18.91
N MET A 214 7.03 -10.29 -18.10
CA MET A 214 7.27 -10.34 -16.65
C MET A 214 8.71 -10.76 -16.33
N GLU A 215 9.24 -11.77 -17.01
CA GLU A 215 10.62 -12.22 -16.84
C GLU A 215 11.64 -11.14 -17.21
N LYS A 216 11.44 -10.45 -18.35
CA LYS A 216 12.26 -9.30 -18.76
C LYS A 216 12.28 -8.20 -17.70
N TYR A 217 11.14 -7.94 -17.06
CA TYR A 217 10.98 -6.84 -16.11
C TYR A 217 11.29 -7.19 -14.65
N TYR A 218 11.43 -8.48 -14.32
CA TYR A 218 11.67 -8.93 -12.95
C TYR A 218 12.92 -8.28 -12.33
N PHE A 219 13.99 -8.07 -13.09
CA PHE A 219 15.19 -7.38 -12.62
C PHE A 219 14.88 -5.96 -12.10
N TYR A 220 14.08 -5.20 -12.85
CA TYR A 220 13.70 -3.82 -12.48
C TYR A 220 12.82 -3.79 -11.22
N ILE A 221 11.91 -4.76 -11.08
CA ILE A 221 11.08 -4.91 -9.88
C ILE A 221 11.95 -5.20 -8.66
N LYS A 222 12.88 -6.15 -8.79
CA LYS A 222 13.78 -6.51 -7.69
C LYS A 222 14.68 -5.34 -7.29
N ASP A 223 15.29 -4.66 -8.27
CA ASP A 223 16.11 -3.47 -8.03
C ASP A 223 15.32 -2.34 -7.35
N ALA A 224 14.06 -2.13 -7.75
CA ALA A 224 13.18 -1.16 -7.10
C ALA A 224 12.88 -1.52 -5.64
N VAL A 225 12.63 -2.80 -5.35
CA VAL A 225 12.43 -3.27 -3.97
C VAL A 225 13.69 -3.10 -3.13
N ASP A 226 14.84 -3.48 -3.67
CA ASP A 226 16.13 -3.38 -2.97
C ASP A 226 16.49 -1.91 -2.66
N LYS A 227 16.06 -0.97 -3.51
CA LYS A 227 16.23 0.48 -3.32
C LYS A 227 15.12 1.15 -2.49
N GLY A 228 14.08 0.42 -2.09
CA GLY A 228 12.91 0.99 -1.39
C GLY A 228 12.02 1.87 -2.28
N GLU A 229 12.15 1.74 -3.60
CA GLU A 229 11.34 2.41 -4.62
C GLU A 229 10.02 1.68 -4.91
N LEU A 230 9.92 0.41 -4.49
CA LEU A 230 8.71 -0.41 -4.45
C LEU A 230 8.64 -1.16 -3.11
N ASP A 231 7.45 -1.31 -2.55
CA ASP A 231 7.28 -2.11 -1.33
C ASP A 231 7.63 -3.58 -1.58
N LYS A 232 8.50 -4.14 -0.73
CA LYS A 232 8.89 -5.56 -0.80
C LYS A 232 7.70 -6.52 -0.79
N TYR A 233 6.56 -6.10 -0.25
CA TYR A 233 5.29 -6.84 -0.30
C TYR A 233 4.93 -7.35 -1.71
N PHE A 234 5.31 -6.61 -2.76
CA PHE A 234 4.96 -6.96 -4.15
C PHE A 234 5.83 -8.04 -4.78
N LEU A 235 7.09 -8.21 -4.33
CA LEU A 235 8.03 -9.15 -4.95
C LEU A 235 7.55 -10.61 -4.94
N PRO A 236 6.97 -11.14 -3.83
CA PRO A 236 6.41 -12.49 -3.79
C PRO A 236 5.40 -12.83 -4.91
N PHE A 237 4.57 -11.86 -5.31
CA PHE A 237 3.49 -12.09 -6.27
C PHE A 237 4.04 -12.36 -7.67
N ILE A 238 4.99 -11.54 -8.12
CA ILE A 238 5.60 -11.72 -9.45
C ILE A 238 6.53 -12.94 -9.48
N GLU A 239 7.27 -13.22 -8.40
CA GLU A 239 8.11 -14.42 -8.31
C GLU A 239 7.29 -15.70 -8.45
N ASP A 240 6.22 -15.84 -7.67
CA ASP A 240 5.39 -17.03 -7.72
C ASP A 240 4.64 -17.13 -9.05
N ARG A 241 4.22 -16.01 -9.66
CA ARG A 241 3.58 -16.02 -10.98
C ARG A 241 4.52 -16.50 -12.07
N ILE A 242 5.75 -15.97 -12.11
CA ILE A 242 6.79 -16.42 -13.05
C ILE A 242 7.11 -17.90 -12.80
N ALA A 243 7.25 -18.33 -11.54
CA ALA A 243 7.51 -19.73 -11.21
C ALA A 243 6.40 -20.64 -11.73
N TRP A 244 5.14 -20.31 -11.45
CA TRP A 244 3.99 -21.07 -11.92
C TRP A 244 3.93 -21.18 -13.44
N LEU A 245 4.12 -20.06 -14.16
CA LEU A 245 4.13 -20.03 -15.63
C LEU A 245 5.33 -20.75 -16.27
N ASN A 246 6.35 -21.08 -15.46
CA ASN A 246 7.47 -21.92 -15.83
C ASN A 246 7.28 -23.39 -15.42
N GLY A 247 6.09 -23.79 -14.96
CA GLY A 247 5.83 -25.15 -14.46
C GLY A 247 6.58 -25.48 -13.16
N LYS A 248 7.07 -24.46 -12.44
CA LYS A 248 7.77 -24.60 -11.17
C LYS A 248 6.80 -24.41 -10.01
N LYS A 249 7.16 -24.98 -8.86
CA LYS A 249 6.45 -24.73 -7.60
C LYS A 249 6.69 -23.30 -7.14
N GLN A 250 5.68 -22.71 -6.50
CA GLN A 250 5.78 -21.36 -5.96
C GLN A 250 6.45 -21.35 -4.57
N LYS A 251 7.05 -20.23 -4.19
CA LYS A 251 7.77 -20.09 -2.92
C LYS A 251 6.88 -19.53 -1.81
N PHE A 252 6.06 -18.52 -2.13
CA PHE A 252 5.32 -17.76 -1.12
C PHE A 252 3.84 -18.16 -1.02
N GLY A 253 3.31 -18.91 -1.98
CA GLY A 253 1.90 -19.33 -1.95
C GLY A 253 0.94 -18.20 -2.37
N THR A 254 1.36 -17.27 -3.21
CA THR A 254 0.52 -16.15 -3.68
C THR A 254 -0.38 -16.51 -4.87
N GLN A 255 -0.08 -17.58 -5.59
CA GLN A 255 -0.83 -18.02 -6.77
C GLN A 255 -1.82 -19.13 -6.41
N TYR A 256 -3.07 -18.96 -6.83
CA TYR A 256 -4.16 -19.88 -6.56
C TYR A 256 -5.20 -19.82 -7.67
N LYS A 257 -6.06 -20.84 -7.67
CA LYS A 257 -7.32 -20.85 -8.42
C LYS A 257 -8.49 -20.76 -7.45
N ILE A 258 -9.52 -20.03 -7.84
CA ILE A 258 -10.80 -20.04 -7.15
C ILE A 258 -11.70 -21.06 -7.84
N ILE A 259 -12.34 -21.94 -7.08
CA ILE A 259 -13.39 -22.83 -7.58
C ILE A 259 -14.58 -22.68 -6.65
N GLY A 260 -15.67 -22.11 -7.15
CA GLY A 260 -16.78 -21.64 -6.33
C GLY A 260 -16.28 -20.59 -5.33
N LYS A 261 -16.41 -20.90 -4.03
CA LYS A 261 -16.04 -19.99 -2.92
C LYS A 261 -14.77 -20.43 -2.18
N LYS A 262 -13.98 -21.29 -2.83
CA LYS A 262 -12.83 -21.95 -2.22
C LYS A 262 -11.56 -21.65 -2.98
N VAL A 263 -10.51 -21.38 -2.21
CA VAL A 263 -9.17 -21.07 -2.73
C VAL A 263 -8.35 -22.36 -2.78
N TYR A 264 -7.87 -22.69 -3.97
CA TYR A 264 -6.99 -23.83 -4.24
C TYR A 264 -5.61 -23.32 -4.63
N LEU A 265 -4.64 -23.47 -3.75
CA LEU A 265 -3.26 -23.05 -4.00
C LEU A 265 -2.60 -23.92 -5.07
N PHE A 266 -1.79 -23.30 -5.92
CA PHE A 266 -0.85 -24.06 -6.74
C PHE A 266 0.29 -24.66 -5.87
N PRO A 267 1.00 -25.70 -6.35
CA PRO A 267 2.01 -26.40 -5.56
C PRO A 267 3.09 -25.48 -4.98
N ILE A 268 3.35 -25.60 -3.68
CA ILE A 268 4.36 -24.81 -2.95
C ILE A 268 5.63 -25.64 -2.77
N GLU A 269 6.79 -25.03 -2.97
CA GLU A 269 8.10 -25.68 -2.84
C GLU A 269 8.34 -26.20 -1.43
N ASN A 270 8.21 -25.33 -0.42
CA ASN A 270 8.40 -25.67 0.99
C ASN A 270 7.25 -25.15 1.86
N GLY A 271 6.18 -25.95 1.96
CA GLY A 271 5.02 -25.60 2.76
C GLY A 271 5.28 -25.48 4.27
N ARG A 272 6.39 -26.03 4.81
CA ARG A 272 6.71 -25.93 6.25
C ARG A 272 7.31 -24.56 6.62
N LYS A 273 8.04 -23.94 5.69
CA LYS A 273 8.72 -22.64 5.90
C LYS A 273 8.00 -21.46 5.26
N VAL A 274 6.89 -21.71 4.55
CA VAL A 274 6.18 -20.69 3.78
C VAL A 274 5.75 -19.50 4.64
N ASP A 275 5.26 -19.72 5.85
CA ASP A 275 4.77 -18.63 6.71
C ASP A 275 5.91 -17.76 7.29
N GLU A 276 7.09 -18.35 7.54
CA GLU A 276 8.28 -17.61 7.95
C GLU A 276 8.76 -16.69 6.82
N LEU A 277 8.79 -17.23 5.60
CA LEU A 277 9.14 -16.48 4.40
C LEU A 277 8.11 -15.39 4.08
N ARG A 278 6.82 -15.68 4.19
CA ARG A 278 5.74 -14.70 4.02
C ARG A 278 5.90 -13.53 5.00
N LYS A 279 6.20 -13.83 6.26
CA LYS A 279 6.40 -12.81 7.30
C LYS A 279 7.56 -11.85 6.97
N SER A 280 8.67 -12.32 6.38
CA SER A 280 9.80 -11.42 6.05
C SER A 280 9.46 -10.37 4.99
N TYR A 281 8.42 -10.62 4.17
CA TYR A 281 7.89 -9.71 3.15
C TYR A 281 6.58 -9.03 3.56
N GLY A 282 6.15 -9.14 4.81
CA GLY A 282 4.93 -8.50 5.29
C GLY A 282 3.62 -9.21 4.89
N LEU A 283 3.69 -10.42 4.35
CA LEU A 283 2.51 -11.21 4.02
C LEU A 283 1.93 -11.89 5.26
N HIS A 284 0.60 -12.00 5.31
CA HIS A 284 -0.08 -12.79 6.32
C HIS A 284 0.25 -14.28 6.22
N PRO A 285 0.17 -15.07 7.31
CA PRO A 285 0.21 -16.53 7.22
C PRO A 285 -0.79 -17.07 6.20
N LEU A 286 -0.40 -18.10 5.45
CA LEU A 286 -1.14 -18.60 4.28
C LEU A 286 -2.59 -18.98 4.61
N LYS A 287 -2.81 -19.65 5.75
CA LYS A 287 -4.15 -20.00 6.24
C LYS A 287 -5.00 -18.77 6.59
N LYS A 288 -4.38 -17.68 7.05
CA LYS A 288 -5.10 -16.42 7.30
C LYS A 288 -5.47 -15.76 5.97
N GLU A 289 -4.54 -15.75 5.01
CA GLU A 289 -4.76 -15.16 3.70
C GLU A 289 -5.90 -15.84 2.93
N ILE A 290 -5.89 -17.18 2.87
CA ILE A 290 -6.98 -17.97 2.26
C ILE A 290 -8.33 -17.61 2.89
N ARG A 291 -8.40 -17.52 4.22
CA ARG A 291 -9.66 -17.18 4.91
C ARG A 291 -10.14 -15.76 4.60
N ASN A 292 -9.22 -14.81 4.41
CA ASN A 292 -9.58 -13.44 4.03
C ASN A 292 -10.18 -13.43 2.62
N ILE A 293 -9.51 -14.08 1.66
CA ILE A 293 -9.98 -14.17 0.27
C ILE A 293 -11.35 -14.87 0.22
N GLU A 294 -11.51 -16.02 0.87
CA GLU A 294 -12.80 -16.72 0.91
C GLU A 294 -13.91 -15.85 1.53
N ARG A 295 -13.60 -15.06 2.56
CA ARG A 295 -14.56 -14.12 3.17
C ARG A 295 -14.97 -13.01 2.20
N GLU A 296 -14.02 -12.43 1.48
CA GLU A 296 -14.30 -11.39 0.49
C GLU A 296 -15.17 -11.91 -0.66
N LEU A 297 -14.90 -13.13 -1.14
CA LEU A 297 -15.72 -13.78 -2.16
C LEU A 297 -17.17 -13.95 -1.69
N ASN A 298 -17.38 -14.37 -0.44
CA ASN A 298 -18.72 -14.49 0.15
C ASN A 298 -19.42 -13.12 0.29
N ALA A 299 -18.69 -12.08 0.69
CA ALA A 299 -19.27 -10.74 0.90
C ALA A 299 -19.69 -10.08 -0.42
N ARG A 300 -18.93 -10.26 -1.50
CA ARG A 300 -19.25 -9.67 -2.82
C ARG A 300 -20.50 -10.27 -3.45
N GLU A 301 -20.72 -11.56 -3.28
CA GLU A 301 -21.93 -12.22 -3.78
C GLU A 301 -23.18 -11.72 -3.03
N ALA A 302 -23.09 -11.55 -1.71
CA ALA A 302 -24.17 -10.98 -0.91
C ALA A 302 -24.51 -9.52 -1.27
N ALA A 303 -23.60 -8.78 -1.92
CA ALA A 303 -23.86 -7.43 -2.41
C ALA A 303 -24.48 -7.40 -3.83
N ASN A 304 -24.45 -8.53 -4.53
CA ASN A 304 -25.00 -8.69 -5.89
C ASN A 304 -26.36 -9.40 -5.91
N HIS A 305 -26.92 -9.73 -4.73
CA HIS A 305 -28.25 -10.29 -4.51
C HIS A 305 -29.07 -9.35 -3.62
#